data_AF-A0A662Q524-F1
#
_entry.id   AF-A0A662Q524-F1
#
_cell.length_a   1.000
_cell.length_b   1.000
_cell.length_c   1.000
_cell.angle_alpha   90.00
_cell.angle_beta   90.00
_cell.angle_gamma   90.00
#
_symmetry.space_group_name_H-M   'P 1'
#
loop_
_entity.id
_entity.type
_entity.pdbx_description
1 polymer ?
#
loop_
_entity_poly.entity_id
_entity_poly.type
_entity_poly.pdbx_seq_one_letter_code
_entity_poly.pdbx_strand_id
1 'polypeptide(L)'
;MLRDEEIRKALEKPAKYGMDLDLSRYGFGETEEFTEIDRDVSKRGMEVGVDLDKREYLSTFLHVDYSTVYKSVQRQFKRDLELMTIDEALKKYDWVRDLLWKLRDPREDKYTAFTALNAKGGYFMRILENRKILIPIQACFLLFTQGIIQPVHNLIIAEPGSEVHILTG
;
A
#
# COMPACT_ATOMS: atom_id res chain seq x y z
N MET A 1 -11.97 18.40 -6.24
CA MET A 1 -10.91 17.74 -7.03
C MET A 1 -9.75 18.72 -7.16
N LEU A 2 -8.55 18.30 -6.76
CA LEU A 2 -7.33 19.05 -7.03
C LEU A 2 -7.21 19.24 -8.54
N ARG A 3 -6.72 20.39 -8.99
CA ARG A 3 -6.48 20.60 -10.42
C ARG A 3 -5.26 19.78 -10.78
N ASP A 4 -5.42 18.73 -11.59
CA ASP A 4 -4.34 17.84 -12.05
C ASP A 4 -3.11 18.60 -12.55
N GLU A 5 -3.31 19.79 -13.11
CA GLU A 5 -2.26 20.72 -13.54
C GLU A 5 -1.29 21.11 -12.42
N GLU A 6 -1.78 21.38 -11.21
CA GLU A 6 -0.93 21.77 -10.08
C GLU A 6 -0.11 20.60 -9.54
N ILE A 7 -0.67 19.37 -9.62
CA ILE A 7 0.05 18.14 -9.28
C ILE A 7 1.14 17.86 -10.32
N ARG A 8 0.84 18.01 -11.61
CA ARG A 8 1.81 17.84 -12.69
C ARG A 8 2.99 18.80 -12.57
N LYS A 9 2.77 20.05 -12.17
CA LYS A 9 3.87 21.00 -11.89
C LYS A 9 4.79 20.55 -10.76
N ALA A 10 4.26 19.82 -9.77
CA ALA A 10 5.05 19.32 -8.66
C ALA A 10 5.96 18.13 -9.04
N LEU A 11 5.82 17.54 -10.23
CA LEU A 11 6.74 16.49 -10.72
C LEU A 11 8.19 16.99 -10.87
N GLU A 12 8.40 18.30 -11.03
CA GLU A 12 9.73 18.92 -11.09
C GLU A 12 10.26 19.33 -9.71
N LYS A 13 9.45 19.18 -8.66
CA LYS A 13 9.80 19.67 -7.32
C LYS A 13 10.59 18.60 -6.55
N PRO A 14 11.88 18.80 -6.24
CA PRO A 14 12.64 17.86 -5.41
C PRO A 14 12.09 17.80 -3.98
N ALA A 15 12.29 16.66 -3.31
CA ALA A 15 12.00 16.57 -1.88
C ALA A 15 12.96 17.45 -1.07
N LYS A 16 12.50 17.86 0.11
CA LYS A 16 13.26 18.72 1.02
C LYS A 16 14.57 18.09 1.50
N TYR A 17 14.59 16.77 1.61
CA TYR A 17 15.70 15.99 2.16
C TYR A 17 16.00 14.78 1.27
N GLY A 18 17.24 14.29 1.32
CA GLY A 18 17.69 13.13 0.55
C GLY A 18 18.20 13.50 -0.84
N MET A 19 18.59 12.47 -1.59
CA MET A 19 19.03 12.62 -2.98
C MET A 19 17.83 12.95 -3.87
N ASP A 20 18.02 13.90 -4.78
CA ASP A 20 17.03 14.17 -5.81
C ASP A 20 17.11 13.09 -6.89
N LEU A 21 16.11 12.22 -6.95
CA LEU A 21 16.04 11.15 -7.93
C LEU A 21 15.41 11.66 -9.23
N ASP A 22 16.07 11.37 -10.35
CA ASP A 22 15.47 11.53 -11.66
C ASP A 22 14.55 10.34 -11.93
N LEU A 23 13.24 10.56 -11.74
CA LEU A 23 12.21 9.54 -11.92
C LEU A 23 12.11 9.02 -13.36
N SER A 24 12.59 9.77 -14.36
CA SER A 24 12.57 9.33 -15.76
C SER A 24 13.51 8.16 -16.04
N ARG A 25 14.48 7.92 -15.14
CA ARG A 25 15.44 6.81 -15.24
C ARG A 25 14.86 5.46 -14.80
N TYR A 26 13.66 5.47 -14.24
CA TYR A 26 13.00 4.28 -13.72
C TYR A 26 11.80 3.93 -14.60
N GLY A 27 11.62 2.63 -14.82
CA GLY A 27 10.47 2.10 -15.56
C GLY A 27 9.18 2.26 -14.77
N PHE A 28 8.15 2.77 -15.45
CA PHE A 28 6.77 2.75 -14.95
C PHE A 28 5.87 2.29 -16.09
N GLY A 29 5.20 1.14 -15.92
CA GLY A 29 4.52 0.48 -17.03
C GLY A 29 4.17 -0.97 -16.75
N GLU A 30 4.45 -1.84 -17.72
CA GLU A 30 4.27 -3.28 -17.60
C GLU A 30 5.44 -3.92 -16.85
N THR A 31 5.11 -4.80 -15.91
CA THR A 31 6.03 -5.71 -15.23
C THR A 31 5.48 -7.12 -15.42
N GLU A 32 6.29 -8.13 -15.14
CA GLU A 32 5.75 -9.48 -14.98
C GLU A 32 4.68 -9.47 -13.89
N GLU A 33 3.58 -10.19 -14.14
CA GLU A 33 2.51 -10.32 -13.17
C GLU A 33 2.90 -11.38 -12.14
N PHE A 34 3.02 -10.98 -10.89
CA PHE A 34 3.21 -11.90 -9.77
C PHE A 34 1.85 -12.39 -9.29
N THR A 35 1.65 -13.71 -9.33
CA THR A 35 0.38 -14.35 -8.96
C THR A 35 0.53 -15.33 -7.79
N GLU A 36 1.76 -15.71 -7.43
CA GLU A 36 2.04 -16.75 -6.45
C GLU A 36 3.13 -16.33 -5.45
N ILE A 37 3.12 -17.00 -4.29
CA ILE A 37 4.16 -16.87 -3.27
C ILE A 37 5.12 -18.05 -3.43
N ASP A 38 6.21 -17.84 -4.15
CA ASP A 38 7.28 -18.82 -4.28
C ASP A 38 8.28 -18.76 -3.11
N ARG A 39 9.34 -19.56 -3.20
CA ARG A 39 10.39 -19.62 -2.16
C ARG A 39 11.17 -18.31 -2.03
N ASP A 40 11.41 -17.60 -3.13
CA ASP A 40 12.18 -16.36 -3.11
C ASP A 40 11.35 -15.23 -2.50
N VAL A 41 10.07 -15.14 -2.85
CA VAL A 41 9.11 -14.21 -2.24
C VAL A 41 8.97 -14.49 -0.74
N SER A 42 8.79 -15.77 -0.34
CA SER A 42 8.70 -16.14 1.08
C SER A 42 9.97 -15.78 1.86
N LYS A 43 11.15 -16.09 1.30
CA LYS A 43 12.43 -15.75 1.90
C LYS A 43 12.61 -14.24 2.08
N ARG A 44 12.33 -13.43 1.05
CA ARG A 44 12.44 -11.97 1.14
C ARG A 44 11.48 -11.37 2.15
N GLY A 45 10.24 -11.89 2.23
CA GLY A 45 9.31 -11.51 3.28
C GLY A 45 9.91 -11.73 4.67
N MET A 46 10.51 -12.89 4.91
CA MET A 46 11.11 -13.20 6.20
C MET A 46 12.29 -12.27 6.57
N GLU A 47 13.08 -11.83 5.58
CA GLU A 47 14.18 -10.87 5.78
C GLU A 47 13.69 -9.51 6.33
N VAL A 48 12.43 -9.14 6.08
CA VAL A 48 11.78 -7.92 6.59
C VAL A 48 10.77 -8.20 7.72
N GLY A 49 10.78 -9.40 8.30
CA GLY A 49 9.92 -9.77 9.43
C GLY A 49 8.50 -10.20 9.04
N VAL A 50 8.24 -10.44 7.76
CA VAL A 50 6.96 -10.95 7.24
C VAL A 50 7.08 -12.45 6.96
N ASP A 51 6.55 -13.26 7.88
CA ASP A 51 6.44 -14.71 7.71
C ASP A 51 5.26 -15.08 6.79
N LEU A 52 5.53 -15.17 5.47
CA LEU A 52 4.53 -15.53 4.45
C LEU A 52 4.14 -17.01 4.49
N ASP A 53 4.92 -17.87 5.14
CA ASP A 53 4.56 -19.27 5.35
C ASP A 53 3.44 -19.40 6.40
N LYS A 54 3.34 -18.45 7.34
CA LYS A 54 2.24 -18.34 8.30
C LYS A 54 1.01 -17.56 7.80
N ARG A 55 0.94 -17.20 6.52
CA ARG A 55 -0.16 -16.40 5.93
C ARG A 55 -1.57 -16.99 6.13
N GLU A 56 -1.70 -18.31 6.32
CA GLU A 56 -3.00 -18.95 6.62
C GLU A 56 -3.46 -18.69 8.06
N TYR A 57 -2.52 -18.40 8.95
CA TYR A 57 -2.73 -18.15 10.37
C TYR A 57 -2.66 -16.67 10.72
N LEU A 58 -2.31 -15.78 9.79
CA LEU A 58 -2.15 -14.34 10.00
C LEU A 58 -3.03 -13.58 9.01
N SER A 59 -3.40 -12.34 9.35
CA SER A 59 -3.99 -11.45 8.36
C SER A 59 -2.83 -10.79 7.62
N THR A 60 -2.76 -10.97 6.32
CA THR A 60 -1.58 -10.63 5.53
C THR A 60 -1.99 -9.89 4.26
N PHE A 61 -1.23 -8.87 3.89
CA PHE A 61 -1.27 -8.20 2.59
C PHE A 61 0.13 -8.25 1.97
N LEU A 62 0.24 -8.77 0.74
CA LEU A 62 1.48 -8.85 -0.01
C LEU A 62 1.29 -8.19 -1.37
N HIS A 63 2.16 -7.25 -1.67
CA HIS A 63 2.21 -6.54 -2.93
C HIS A 63 3.63 -6.66 -3.51
N VAL A 64 3.73 -7.14 -4.75
CA VAL A 64 4.99 -7.34 -5.46
C VAL A 64 4.92 -6.56 -6.76
N ASP A 65 5.88 -5.64 -6.96
CA ASP A 65 5.91 -4.69 -8.08
C ASP A 65 4.59 -3.93 -8.24
N TYR A 66 3.71 -4.31 -9.17
CA TYR A 66 2.38 -3.71 -9.34
C TYR A 66 1.22 -4.65 -8.98
N SER A 67 1.52 -5.87 -8.56
CA SER A 67 0.55 -6.93 -8.32
C SER A 67 0.27 -7.12 -6.83
N THR A 68 -1.01 -7.17 -6.46
CA THR A 68 -1.39 -7.66 -5.13
C THR A 68 -1.46 -9.18 -5.17
N VAL A 69 -0.39 -9.83 -4.75
CA VAL A 69 -0.22 -11.29 -4.82
C VAL A 69 -1.08 -12.02 -3.79
N TYR A 70 -1.19 -11.46 -2.58
CA TYR A 70 -1.95 -12.10 -1.51
C TYR A 70 -2.62 -11.09 -0.61
N LYS A 71 -3.85 -11.39 -0.21
CA LYS A 71 -4.55 -10.68 0.85
C LYS A 71 -5.48 -11.61 1.59
N SER A 72 -5.44 -11.60 2.91
CA SER A 72 -6.34 -12.38 3.74
C SER A 72 -6.62 -11.68 5.06
N VAL A 73 -7.84 -11.89 5.56
CA VAL A 73 -8.21 -11.60 6.95
C VAL A 73 -8.50 -12.92 7.62
N GLN A 74 -7.86 -13.17 8.77
CA GLN A 74 -8.14 -14.36 9.56
C GLN A 74 -9.64 -14.49 9.84
N ARG A 75 -10.15 -15.71 9.83
CA ARG A 75 -11.59 -15.99 9.99
C ARG A 75 -12.20 -15.32 11.22
N GLN A 76 -11.47 -15.27 12.32
CA GLN A 76 -11.94 -14.68 13.58
C GLN A 76 -12.11 -13.15 13.51
N PHE A 77 -11.38 -12.45 12.64
CA PHE A 77 -11.40 -10.99 12.52
C PHE A 77 -12.24 -10.49 11.34
N LYS A 78 -12.91 -11.36 10.58
CA LYS A 78 -13.71 -10.96 9.41
C LYS A 78 -14.86 -9.99 9.71
N ARG A 79 -15.28 -9.88 10.97
CA ARG A 79 -16.31 -8.93 11.44
C ARG A 79 -15.72 -7.72 12.15
N ASP A 80 -14.40 -7.65 12.27
CA ASP A 80 -13.68 -6.65 13.06
C ASP A 80 -12.73 -5.80 12.21
N LEU A 81 -12.23 -6.37 11.11
CA LEU A 81 -11.22 -5.81 10.23
C LEU A 81 -11.67 -5.94 8.77
N GLU A 82 -11.57 -4.83 8.03
CA GLU A 82 -11.58 -4.84 6.57
C GLU A 82 -10.15 -4.64 6.05
N LEU A 83 -9.70 -5.56 5.19
CA LEU A 83 -8.42 -5.46 4.49
C LEU A 83 -8.65 -5.82 3.02
N MET A 84 -8.37 -4.88 2.13
CA MET A 84 -8.55 -5.01 0.68
C MET A 84 -7.57 -4.11 -0.07
N THR A 85 -7.53 -4.17 -1.40
CA THR A 85 -6.74 -3.20 -2.15
C THR A 85 -7.39 -1.82 -2.10
N ILE A 86 -6.59 -0.76 -2.28
CA ILE A 86 -7.14 0.60 -2.33
C ILE A 86 -8.15 0.76 -3.49
N ASP A 87 -7.93 0.07 -4.62
CA ASP A 87 -8.84 0.06 -5.76
C ASP A 87 -10.19 -0.60 -5.45
N GLU A 88 -10.18 -1.68 -4.67
CA GLU A 88 -11.40 -2.32 -4.20
C GLU A 88 -12.18 -1.40 -3.25
N ALA A 89 -11.48 -0.72 -2.34
CA ALA A 89 -12.11 0.22 -1.43
C ALA A 89 -12.74 1.40 -2.16
N LEU A 90 -12.07 1.95 -3.19
CA LEU A 90 -12.61 3.03 -4.02
C LEU A 90 -13.83 2.64 -4.85
N LYS A 91 -13.98 1.34 -5.18
CA LYS A 91 -15.18 0.80 -5.83
C LYS A 91 -16.30 0.50 -4.83
N LYS A 92 -15.94 0.09 -3.61
CA LYS A 92 -16.88 -0.30 -2.55
C LYS A 92 -17.48 0.89 -1.81
N TYR A 93 -16.70 1.96 -1.64
CA TYR A 93 -17.02 3.09 -0.77
C TYR A 93 -16.77 4.43 -1.44
N ASP A 94 -17.84 5.16 -1.74
CA ASP A 94 -17.75 6.48 -2.36
C ASP A 94 -16.94 7.48 -1.51
N TRP A 95 -17.08 7.39 -0.18
CA TRP A 95 -16.43 8.28 0.79
C TRP A 95 -14.90 8.07 0.90
N VAL A 96 -14.37 6.93 0.44
CA VAL A 96 -12.92 6.67 0.50
C VAL A 96 -12.15 7.67 -0.36
N ARG A 97 -12.73 8.09 -1.49
CA ARG A 97 -12.14 9.09 -2.38
C ARG A 97 -11.90 10.42 -1.68
N ASP A 98 -12.76 10.77 -0.74
CA ASP A 98 -12.62 12.01 0.03
C ASP A 98 -11.52 11.93 1.07
N LEU A 99 -11.01 10.74 1.42
CA LEU A 99 -9.92 10.59 2.39
C LEU A 99 -8.54 10.56 1.75
N LEU A 100 -8.45 10.15 0.49
CA LEU A 100 -7.20 10.14 -0.26
C LEU A 100 -6.58 11.54 -0.25
N TRP A 101 -5.28 11.60 0.05
CA TRP A 101 -4.51 12.85 0.04
C TRP A 101 -5.03 13.97 0.96
N LYS A 102 -5.87 13.64 1.97
CA LYS A 102 -6.25 14.62 3.01
C LYS A 102 -5.13 14.91 4.00
N LEU A 103 -4.35 13.89 4.36
CA LEU A 103 -3.28 14.01 5.36
C LEU A 103 -1.92 14.37 4.75
N ARG A 104 -1.71 14.10 3.45
CA ARG A 104 -0.48 14.42 2.72
C ARG A 104 -0.84 15.19 1.47
N ASP A 105 -0.16 16.31 1.21
CA ASP A 105 -0.40 17.12 0.02
C ASP A 105 0.20 16.40 -1.19
N PRO A 106 -0.57 16.12 -2.27
CA PRO A 106 -0.03 15.49 -3.47
C PRO A 106 0.94 16.40 -4.25
N ARG A 107 1.13 17.65 -3.82
CA ARG A 107 2.08 18.62 -4.40
C ARG A 107 3.30 18.84 -3.50
N GLU A 108 3.48 18.02 -2.47
CA GLU A 108 4.59 18.16 -1.52
C GLU A 108 5.94 18.08 -2.22
N ASP A 109 6.09 17.13 -3.15
CA ASP A 109 7.28 16.89 -3.96
C ASP A 109 6.94 16.02 -5.19
N LYS A 110 7.95 15.73 -6.01
CA LYS A 110 7.83 14.89 -7.20
C LYS A 110 7.37 13.47 -6.89
N TYR A 111 7.67 12.94 -5.71
CA TYR A 111 7.33 11.56 -5.32
C TYR A 111 5.84 11.44 -4.99
N THR A 112 5.34 12.36 -4.15
CA THR A 112 3.91 12.47 -3.83
C THR A 112 3.08 12.80 -5.07
N ALA A 113 3.57 13.71 -5.92
CA ALA A 113 2.92 14.05 -7.19
C ALA A 113 2.86 12.86 -8.14
N PHE A 114 3.98 12.14 -8.30
CA PHE A 114 4.03 10.94 -9.13
C PHE A 114 3.05 9.89 -8.63
N THR A 115 3.04 9.60 -7.33
CA THR A 115 2.11 8.63 -6.73
C THR A 115 0.65 9.08 -6.86
N ALA A 116 0.35 10.38 -6.71
CA ALA A 116 -1.02 10.88 -6.86
C ALA A 116 -1.58 10.68 -8.27
N LEU A 117 -0.73 10.78 -9.30
CA LEU A 117 -1.11 10.62 -10.70
C LEU A 117 -1.07 9.17 -11.17
N ASN A 118 -0.21 8.34 -10.56
CA ASN A 118 0.18 7.04 -11.10
C ASN A 118 0.06 5.89 -10.08
N ALA A 119 -0.68 6.08 -8.98
CA ALA A 119 -0.80 5.06 -7.95
C ALA A 119 -1.17 3.69 -8.55
N LYS A 120 -0.37 2.67 -8.25
CA LYS A 120 -0.61 1.27 -8.61
C LYS A 120 -0.54 0.44 -7.35
N GLY A 121 -1.71 0.12 -6.81
CA GLY A 121 -1.83 -0.70 -5.61
C GLY A 121 -1.66 0.06 -4.29
N GLY A 122 -1.38 -0.72 -3.25
CA GLY A 122 -1.56 -0.31 -1.86
C GLY A 122 -2.83 -0.92 -1.27
N TYR A 123 -2.95 -0.85 0.06
CA TYR A 123 -4.05 -1.44 0.80
C TYR A 123 -4.96 -0.40 1.44
N PHE A 124 -6.22 -0.79 1.57
CA PHE A 124 -7.17 -0.19 2.47
C PHE A 124 -7.32 -1.09 3.69
N MET A 125 -7.13 -0.53 4.87
CA MET A 125 -7.34 -1.20 6.15
C MET A 125 -8.29 -0.39 7.02
N ARG A 126 -9.40 -0.97 7.43
CA ARG A 126 -10.34 -0.35 8.38
C ARG A 126 -10.59 -1.26 9.55
N ILE A 127 -10.31 -0.76 10.74
CA ILE A 127 -10.56 -1.45 12.00
C ILE A 127 -11.84 -0.87 12.56
N LEU A 128 -12.86 -1.72 12.72
CA LEU A 128 -14.19 -1.27 13.07
C LEU A 128 -14.27 -0.79 14.52
N GLU A 129 -15.30 -0.01 14.81
CA GLU A 129 -15.48 0.65 16.11
C GLU A 129 -15.43 -0.34 17.28
N ASN A 130 -14.70 0.03 18.33
CA ASN A 130 -14.49 -0.77 19.54
C ASN A 130 -13.86 -2.16 19.31
N ARG A 131 -13.21 -2.39 18.17
CA ARG A 131 -12.55 -3.67 17.85
C ARG A 131 -11.06 -3.63 18.12
N LYS A 132 -10.55 -4.70 18.75
CA LYS A 132 -9.14 -4.86 19.08
C LYS A 132 -8.56 -6.09 18.39
N ILE A 133 -7.60 -5.86 17.50
CA ILE A 133 -6.90 -6.92 16.77
C ILE A 133 -5.57 -7.19 17.47
N LEU A 134 -5.57 -8.18 18.38
CA LEU A 134 -4.42 -8.47 19.24
C LEU A 134 -3.29 -9.23 18.53
N ILE A 135 -3.60 -9.87 17.40
CA ILE A 135 -2.59 -10.54 16.57
C ILE A 135 -2.16 -9.57 15.47
N PRO A 136 -0.85 -9.29 15.30
CA PRO A 136 -0.41 -8.33 14.29
C PRO A 136 -0.83 -8.69 12.88
N ILE A 137 -1.23 -7.67 12.12
CA ILE A 137 -1.46 -7.76 10.68
C ILE A 137 -0.13 -7.55 9.98
N GLN A 138 0.15 -8.35 8.96
CA GLN A 138 1.35 -8.23 8.14
C GLN A 138 1.02 -7.48 6.84
N ALA A 139 1.84 -6.51 6.48
CA ALA A 139 1.89 -5.90 5.16
C ALA A 139 3.31 -6.07 4.61
N CYS A 140 3.43 -6.38 3.32
CA CYS A 140 4.73 -6.61 2.69
C CYS A 140 4.73 -6.02 1.29
N PHE A 141 5.72 -5.18 1.00
CA PHE A 141 5.94 -4.58 -0.31
C PHE A 141 7.30 -5.00 -0.84
N LEU A 142 7.32 -5.77 -1.92
CA LEU A 142 8.55 -6.26 -2.53
C LEU A 142 8.72 -5.65 -3.93
N LEU A 143 9.96 -5.30 -4.24
CA LEU A 143 10.43 -4.94 -5.58
C LEU A 143 11.30 -6.07 -6.12
N PHE A 144 10.87 -6.68 -7.22
CA PHE A 144 11.59 -7.73 -7.94
C PHE A 144 12.08 -7.24 -9.29
N THR A 145 11.24 -6.52 -10.04
CA THR A 145 11.66 -5.95 -11.31
C THR A 145 12.70 -4.84 -11.09
N GLN A 146 13.84 -4.95 -11.75
CA GLN A 146 14.92 -3.99 -11.58
C GLN A 146 14.55 -2.63 -12.20
N GLY A 147 14.83 -1.56 -11.45
CA GLY A 147 14.75 -0.20 -11.98
C GLY A 147 13.32 0.31 -12.18
N ILE A 148 12.33 -0.22 -11.48
CA ILE A 148 10.96 0.31 -11.51
C ILE A 148 10.68 1.27 -10.34
N ILE A 149 9.57 2.02 -10.45
CA ILE A 149 8.98 2.78 -9.36
C ILE A 149 7.73 2.06 -8.89
N GLN A 150 7.55 1.81 -7.60
CA GLN A 150 6.30 1.28 -7.03
C GLN A 150 5.52 2.38 -6.29
N PRO A 151 4.61 3.12 -6.98
CA PRO A 151 3.83 4.18 -6.38
C PRO A 151 2.59 3.62 -5.65
N VAL A 152 2.74 3.18 -4.41
CA VAL A 152 1.61 2.66 -3.61
C VAL A 152 0.92 3.76 -2.81
N HIS A 153 -0.39 3.64 -2.61
CA HIS A 153 -1.15 4.49 -1.69
C HIS A 153 -1.90 3.61 -0.69
N ASN A 154 -1.48 3.68 0.58
CA ASN A 154 -2.13 2.95 1.67
C ASN A 154 -3.08 3.89 2.43
N LEU A 155 -4.26 3.40 2.78
CA LEU A 155 -5.23 4.11 3.62
C LEU A 155 -5.60 3.24 4.82
N ILE A 156 -5.34 3.75 6.02
CA ILE A 156 -5.63 3.08 7.29
C ILE A 156 -6.63 3.91 8.06
N ILE A 157 -7.71 3.28 8.52
CA ILE A 157 -8.78 3.90 9.29
C ILE A 157 -8.93 3.13 10.60
N ALA A 158 -8.56 3.80 11.69
CA ALA A 158 -8.87 3.35 13.04
C ALA A 158 -10.15 4.05 13.50
N GLU A 159 -11.26 3.31 13.54
CA GLU A 159 -12.52 3.83 14.09
C GLU A 159 -12.42 4.06 15.61
N PRO A 160 -13.33 4.85 16.22
CA PRO A 160 -13.30 5.11 17.66
C PRO A 160 -13.18 3.83 18.51
N GLY A 161 -12.29 3.87 19.50
CA GLY A 161 -12.06 2.75 20.41
C GLY A 161 -11.40 1.51 19.78
N SER A 162 -10.98 1.59 18.51
CA SER A 162 -10.30 0.48 17.83
C SER A 162 -8.81 0.42 18.16
N GLU A 163 -8.23 -0.78 18.03
CA GLU A 163 -6.81 -1.03 18.29
C GLU A 163 -6.28 -2.12 17.35
N VAL A 164 -5.08 -1.91 16.80
CA VAL A 164 -4.41 -2.87 15.91
C VAL A 164 -2.90 -2.71 15.97
N HIS A 165 -2.19 -3.81 15.73
CA HIS A 165 -0.75 -3.80 15.48
C HIS A 165 -0.49 -4.18 14.02
N ILE A 166 0.36 -3.41 13.35
CA ILE A 166 0.72 -3.63 11.94
C ILE A 166 2.24 -3.80 11.86
N LEU A 167 2.67 -4.86 11.18
CA LEU A 167 4.05 -5.09 10.79
C LEU A 167 4.13 -4.86 9.29
N THR A 168 4.92 -3.87 8.85
CA THR A 168 5.16 -3.62 7.43
C THR A 168 6.62 -3.88 7.10
N GLY A 169 6.83 -4.74 6.11
CA GLY A 169 8.14 -5.06 5.52
C GLY A 169 8.26 -4.54 4.11
#